data_AF-A0A2I0IJA0-F1
#
_entry.id   AF-A0A2I0IJA0-F1
#
_cell.length_a   1.000
_cell.length_b   1.000
_cell.length_c   1.000
_cell.angle_alpha   90.00
_cell.angle_beta   90.00
_cell.angle_gamma   90.00
#
_symmetry.space_group_name_H-M   'P 1'
#
loop_
_entity.id
_entity.type
_entity.pdbx_description
1 polymer ?
#
loop_
_entity_poly.entity_id
_entity_poly.type
_entity_poly.pdbx_seq_one_letter_code
_entity_poly.pdbx_strand_id
1 'polypeptide(L)'
;MDLFRESYTKQQPHKTPPLAKRSKSVSSPEKPEKNSIDEGLEELAKLKSRILHSLYVKAAEALLDPTARRLFMWFKEDDRLEWIMQLPHS
;
A
#
# COMPACT_ATOMS: atom_id res chain seq x y z
N MET A 1 -65.98 25.72 -18.58
CA MET A 1 -66.22 24.37 -19.15
C MET A 1 -64.83 23.89 -19.52
N ASP A 2 -64.15 22.99 -18.83
CA ASP A 2 -64.54 21.79 -18.06
C ASP A 2 -63.86 21.79 -16.67
N LEU A 3 -64.61 21.65 -15.59
CA LEU A 3 -65.11 20.39 -15.01
C LEU A 3 -64.00 19.62 -14.27
N PHE A 4 -63.85 20.01 -12.99
CA PHE A 4 -63.30 19.20 -11.93
C PHE A 4 -63.71 17.72 -12.08
N ARG A 5 -62.71 16.84 -12.09
CA ARG A 5 -62.83 15.46 -11.60
C ARG A 5 -61.51 15.13 -10.89
N GLU A 6 -61.44 15.40 -9.59
CA GLU A 6 -61.54 14.36 -8.56
C GLU A 6 -60.46 13.27 -8.74
N SER A 7 -59.43 13.26 -7.92
CA SER A 7 -59.50 12.37 -6.75
C SER A 7 -58.53 12.80 -5.65
N TYR A 8 -59.11 12.98 -4.48
CA TYR A 8 -58.45 13.19 -3.21
C TYR A 8 -57.73 11.91 -2.71
N THR A 9 -56.65 12.15 -1.98
CA THR A 9 -56.06 11.32 -0.91
C THR A 9 -55.43 9.97 -1.27
N LYS A 10 -54.10 9.93 -1.19
CA LYS A 10 -53.35 9.00 -0.31
C LYS A 10 -52.00 9.62 0.05
N GLN A 11 -51.86 9.98 1.33
CA GLN A 11 -50.60 10.33 1.97
C GLN A 11 -49.64 9.13 1.90
N GLN A 12 -48.36 9.34 1.56
CA GLN A 12 -47.18 8.66 2.14
C GLN A 12 -45.87 8.97 1.37
N PRO A 13 -44.69 8.87 2.00
CA PRO A 13 -44.14 9.91 2.87
C PRO A 13 -42.84 10.49 2.27
N HIS A 14 -42.50 11.67 2.77
CA HIS A 14 -41.22 12.35 2.60
C HIS A 14 -40.03 11.40 2.81
N LYS A 15 -39.48 10.82 1.73
CA LYS A 15 -38.20 10.12 1.77
C LYS A 15 -37.09 11.17 1.70
N THR A 16 -36.85 11.82 2.83
CA THR A 16 -35.54 12.39 3.12
C THR A 16 -34.50 11.29 2.88
N PRO A 17 -33.43 11.50 2.10
CA PRO A 17 -32.33 10.56 2.10
C PRO A 17 -31.80 10.49 3.54
N PRO A 18 -31.56 9.31 4.12
CA PRO A 18 -30.88 9.25 5.40
C PRO A 18 -29.50 9.87 5.17
N LEU A 19 -29.20 10.91 5.94
CA LEU A 19 -27.86 11.47 6.08
C LEU A 19 -26.94 10.30 6.42
N ALA A 20 -26.26 9.78 5.40
CA ALA A 20 -25.34 8.68 5.53
C ALA A 20 -24.34 9.11 6.59
N LYS A 21 -24.41 8.48 7.77
CA LYS A 21 -23.36 8.51 8.77
C LYS A 21 -22.13 8.04 8.03
N ARG A 22 -21.31 8.99 7.57
CA ARG A 22 -20.02 8.73 6.95
C ARG A 22 -19.15 8.25 8.10
N SER A 23 -19.30 6.97 8.43
CA SER A 23 -18.41 6.24 9.31
C SER A 23 -17.01 6.63 8.86
N LYS A 24 -16.26 7.27 9.75
CA LYS A 24 -14.84 7.53 9.52
C LYS A 24 -14.22 6.15 9.36
N SER A 25 -14.03 5.74 8.10
CA SER A 25 -13.17 4.62 7.76
C SER A 25 -11.80 5.03 8.26
N VAL A 26 -11.43 4.47 9.42
CA VAL A 26 -10.06 4.50 9.88
C VAL A 26 -9.31 3.68 8.85
N SER A 27 -8.65 4.36 7.91
CA SER A 27 -7.71 3.71 7.01
C SER A 27 -6.62 3.14 7.91
N SER A 28 -6.62 1.83 8.13
CA SER A 28 -5.40 1.16 8.57
C SER A 28 -4.31 1.49 7.54
N PRO A 29 -3.04 1.64 7.99
CA PRO A 29 -1.94 1.71 7.05
C PRO A 29 -2.03 0.47 6.16
N GLU A 30 -2.09 0.69 4.85
CA GLU A 30 -2.03 -0.38 3.88
C GLU A 30 -0.72 -1.11 4.11
N LYS A 31 -0.79 -2.37 4.57
CA LYS A 31 0.43 -3.18 4.68
C LYS A 31 1.07 -3.20 3.29
N PRO A 32 2.37 -2.94 3.19
CA PRO A 32 3.02 -2.94 1.89
C PRO A 32 2.76 -4.27 1.20
N GLU A 33 2.48 -4.20 -0.10
CA GLU A 33 2.26 -5.40 -0.91
C GLU A 33 3.49 -6.29 -0.81
N LYS A 34 3.28 -7.60 -0.64
CA LYS A 34 4.38 -8.55 -0.42
C LYS A 34 5.35 -8.53 -1.60
N ASN A 35 6.63 -8.31 -1.34
CA ASN A 35 7.70 -8.10 -2.33
C ASN A 35 7.54 -6.81 -3.14
N SER A 36 6.88 -5.80 -2.59
CA SER A 36 6.90 -4.44 -3.13
C SER A 36 8.28 -3.80 -2.95
N ILE A 37 8.56 -2.76 -3.76
CA ILE A 37 9.80 -1.98 -3.63
C ILE A 37 9.88 -1.38 -2.23
N ASP A 38 8.78 -0.83 -1.71
CA ASP A 38 8.74 -0.20 -0.39
C ASP A 38 9.08 -1.17 0.74
N GLU A 39 8.54 -2.39 0.71
CA GLU A 39 8.90 -3.43 1.70
C GLU A 39 10.39 -3.79 1.62
N GLY A 40 10.92 -3.96 0.40
CA GLY A 40 12.34 -4.25 0.21
C GLY A 40 13.26 -3.13 0.73
N LEU A 41 12.88 -1.87 0.52
CA LEU A 41 13.63 -0.71 1.02
C LEU A 41 13.52 -0.56 2.54
N GLU A 42 12.38 -0.88 3.13
CA GLU A 42 12.20 -0.87 4.58
C GLU A 42 13.06 -1.94 5.27
N GLU A 43 13.12 -3.15 4.70
CA GLU A 43 14.04 -4.20 5.17
C GLU A 43 15.50 -3.82 4.98
N LEU A 44 15.86 -3.19 3.86
CA LEU A 44 17.21 -2.69 3.62
C LEU A 44 17.58 -1.54 4.58
N ALA A 45 16.63 -0.70 4.97
CA ALA A 45 16.86 0.39 5.93
C ALA A 45 17.31 -0.12 7.31
N LYS A 46 16.89 -1.32 7.72
CA LYS A 46 17.35 -1.97 8.97
C LYS A 46 18.85 -2.27 8.94
N LEU A 47 19.40 -2.55 7.76
CA LEU A 47 20.82 -2.85 7.55
C LEU A 47 21.70 -1.59 7.47
N LYS A 48 21.11 -0.39 7.36
CA LYS A 48 21.82 0.88 7.12
C LYS A 48 22.88 1.20 8.18
N SER A 49 22.71 0.75 9.42
CA SER A 49 23.70 0.92 10.50
C SER A 49 24.86 -0.08 10.43
N ARG A 50 24.68 -1.21 9.73
CA ARG A 50 25.65 -2.32 9.63
C ARG A 50 26.51 -2.25 8.36
N ILE A 51 26.04 -1.58 7.30
CA ILE A 51 26.73 -1.51 6.00
C ILE A 51 27.20 -0.10 5.66
N LEU A 52 28.26 -0.03 4.85
CA LEU A 52 28.72 1.22 4.25
C LEU A 52 27.62 1.83 3.36
N HIS A 53 27.56 3.15 3.31
CA HIS A 53 26.55 3.87 2.53
C HIS A 53 26.61 3.52 1.03
N SER A 54 27.80 3.28 0.48
CA SER A 54 27.97 2.85 -0.91
C SER A 54 27.28 1.50 -1.20
N LEU A 55 27.41 0.53 -0.28
CA LEU A 55 26.74 -0.76 -0.37
C LEU A 55 25.22 -0.62 -0.21
N TYR A 56 24.77 0.28 0.64
CA TYR A 56 23.35 0.58 0.81
C TYR A 56 22.72 1.10 -0.49
N VAL A 57 23.35 2.08 -1.16
CA VAL A 57 22.85 2.63 -2.43
C VAL A 57 22.81 1.55 -3.51
N LYS A 58 23.87 0.73 -3.60
CA LYS A 58 23.97 -0.38 -4.54
C LYS A 58 22.88 -1.44 -4.33
N ALA A 59 22.61 -1.79 -3.07
CA ALA A 59 21.53 -2.70 -2.73
C ALA A 59 20.17 -2.09 -3.12
N ALA A 60 19.95 -0.80 -2.83
CA ALA A 60 18.71 -0.12 -3.20
C ALA A 60 18.47 -0.12 -4.72
N GLU A 61 19.53 0.08 -5.52
CA GLU A 61 19.46 -0.04 -6.97
C GLU A 61 19.14 -1.47 -7.42
N ALA A 62 19.78 -2.49 -6.82
CA ALA A 62 19.49 -3.88 -7.12
C ALA A 62 18.03 -4.27 -6.80
N LEU A 63 17.42 -3.69 -5.77
CA LEU A 63 16.01 -3.93 -5.39
C LEU A 63 14.99 -3.37 -6.39
N LEU A 64 15.42 -2.53 -7.35
CA LEU A 64 14.56 -2.13 -8.46
C LEU A 64 14.21 -3.32 -9.36
N ASP A 65 15.14 -4.27 -9.50
CA ASP A 65 14.87 -5.53 -10.19
C ASP A 65 13.93 -6.42 -9.35
N PRO A 66 12.76 -6.83 -9.87
CA PRO A 66 11.81 -7.65 -9.13
C PRO A 66 12.37 -9.01 -8.69
N THR A 67 13.29 -9.60 -9.46
CA THR A 67 13.88 -10.91 -9.15
C THR A 67 14.86 -10.79 -8.00
N ALA A 68 15.78 -9.83 -8.08
CA ALA A 68 16.72 -9.49 -7.02
C ALA A 68 15.99 -9.12 -5.72
N ARG A 69 14.92 -8.33 -5.82
CA ARG A 69 14.07 -7.98 -4.67
C ARG A 69 13.44 -9.20 -4.00
N ARG A 70 12.91 -10.14 -4.80
CA ARG A 70 12.34 -11.38 -4.27
C ARG A 70 13.39 -12.25 -3.58
N LEU A 71 14.60 -12.35 -4.14
CA LEU A 71 15.72 -13.06 -3.54
C LEU A 71 16.14 -12.41 -2.21
N PHE A 72 16.29 -11.08 -2.20
CA PHE A 72 16.60 -10.32 -0.99
C PHE A 72 15.60 -10.56 0.14
N MET A 73 14.30 -10.55 -0.18
CA MET A 73 13.24 -10.83 0.80
C MET A 73 13.25 -12.27 1.31
N TRP A 74 13.72 -13.22 0.51
CA TRP A 74 13.81 -14.63 0.89
C TRP A 74 14.97 -14.91 1.86
N PHE A 75 16.06 -14.17 1.77
CA PHE A 75 17.23 -14.31 2.63
C PHE A 75 16.97 -13.88 4.08
N LYS A 76 17.69 -14.50 5.03
CA LYS A 76 17.79 -14.03 6.42
C LYS A 76 18.68 -12.80 6.51
N GLU A 77 18.66 -12.09 7.63
CA GLU A 77 19.38 -10.83 7.78
C GLU A 77 20.89 -10.95 7.51
N ASP A 78 21.54 -12.01 8.02
CA ASP A 78 22.98 -12.21 7.79
C ASP A 78 23.29 -12.60 6.33
N ASP A 79 22.44 -13.43 5.72
CA ASP A 79 22.55 -13.80 4.30
C ASP A 79 22.32 -12.59 3.36
N ARG A 80 21.45 -11.65 3.76
CA ARG A 80 21.21 -10.40 3.02
C ARG A 80 22.46 -9.55 2.96
N LEU A 81 23.24 -9.49 4.04
CA LEU A 81 24.50 -8.74 4.07
C LEU A 81 25.53 -9.36 3.13
N GLU A 82 25.67 -10.68 3.17
CA GLU A 82 26.56 -11.40 2.25
C GLU A 82 26.14 -11.17 0.79
N TRP A 83 24.85 -11.26 0.50
CA TRP A 83 24.30 -10.98 -0.82
C TRP A 83 24.62 -9.56 -1.31
N ILE A 84 24.46 -8.54 -0.45
CA ILE A 84 24.81 -7.14 -0.78
C ILE A 84 26.30 -7.00 -1.14
N MET A 85 27.19 -7.69 -0.41
CA MET A 85 28.63 -7.67 -0.67
C MET A 85 29.01 -8.33 -2.01
N GLN A 86 28.21 -9.28 -2.48
CA GLN A 86 28.42 -9.98 -3.75
C GLN A 86 27.86 -9.25 -4.97
N LEU A 87 27.12 -8.14 -4.78
CA LEU A 87 26.60 -7.37 -5.91
C LEU A 87 27.77 -6.91 -6.82
N PRO A 88 27.60 -6.90 -8.15
CA PRO A 88 28.65 -6.54 -9.09
C PRO A 88 29.09 -5.09 -8.91
N HIS A 89 30.39 -4.79 -8.91
CA HIS A 89 30.87 -3.39 -8.87
C HIS A 89 30.43 -2.68 -10.16
N SER A 90 29.59 -1.64 -10.01
CA SER A 90 29.21 -0.73 -11.10
C SER A 90 30.31 0.28 -11.39
#